data_AF-A0AAW9ED67-F1
#
_entry.id   AF-A0AAW9ED67-F1
#
_cell.length_a   1.000
_cell.length_b   1.000
_cell.length_c   1.000
_cell.angle_alpha   90.00
_cell.angle_beta   90.00
_cell.angle_gamma   90.00
#
_symmetry.space_group_name_H-M   'P 1'
#
loop_
_entity.id
_entity.type
_entity.pdbx_description
1 polymer ?
#
loop_
_entity_poly.entity_id
_entity_poly.type
_entity_poly.pdbx_seq_one_letter_code
_entity_poly.pdbx_strand_id
1 'polypeptide(L)' 'ESDTAEKAFSQAKAIIRANYSNPPAHGASVVTTILSNPELKEEWIEELTTMRERIQRMRQLLVTTLQEKGAKQDFS' A
#
# COMPACT_ATOMS: atom_id res chain seq x y z
N GLU A 1 10.36 16.18 21.86
CA GLU A 1 9.91 15.40 20.69
C GLU A 1 9.06 16.21 19.71
N SER A 2 8.00 16.92 20.15
CA SER A 2 7.19 17.80 19.26
C SER A 2 8.00 18.85 18.50
N ASP A 3 8.90 19.56 19.20
CA ASP A 3 9.76 20.60 18.61
C ASP A 3 10.66 20.06 17.47
N THR A 4 11.22 18.85 17.64
CA THR A 4 12.02 18.19 16.60
C THR A 4 11.16 17.83 15.39
N ALA A 5 9.95 17.31 15.61
CA ALA A 5 9.02 16.96 14.54
C ALA A 5 8.56 18.18 13.74
N GLU A 6 8.24 19.28 14.41
CA GLU A 6 7.85 20.56 13.77
C GLU A 6 8.99 21.12 12.92
N LYS A 7 10.22 21.12 13.46
CA LYS A 7 11.43 21.52 12.73
C LYS A 7 11.63 20.66 11.48
N ALA A 8 11.58 19.34 11.60
CA ALA A 8 11.69 18.43 10.45
C ALA A 8 10.58 18.68 9.41
N PHE A 9 9.34 18.90 9.85
CA PHE A 9 8.21 19.14 8.95
C PHE A 9 8.35 20.47 8.18
N SER A 10 8.91 21.51 8.80
CA SER A 10 9.20 22.78 8.10
C SER A 10 10.20 22.59 6.96
N GLN A 11 11.24 21.77 7.16
CA GLN A 11 12.22 21.43 6.13
C GLN A 11 11.56 20.63 5.00
N ALA A 12 10.72 19.66 5.34
CA ALA A 12 9.95 18.92 4.35
C ALA A 12 9.07 19.85 3.48
N LYS A 13 8.36 20.81 4.07
CA LYS A 13 7.56 21.80 3.31
C LYS A 13 8.42 22.65 2.37
N ALA A 14 9.61 23.07 2.79
CA ALA A 14 10.52 23.84 1.94
C ALA A 14 10.93 23.02 0.70
N ILE A 15 11.28 21.75 0.89
CA ILE A 15 11.62 20.83 -0.20
C ILE A 15 10.41 20.61 -1.15
N ILE A 16 9.22 20.38 -0.60
CA ILE A 16 7.98 20.22 -1.38
C ILE A 16 7.74 21.43 -2.28
N ARG A 17 7.85 22.64 -1.71
CA ARG A 17 7.64 23.88 -2.44
C ARG A 17 8.61 24.05 -3.60
N ALA A 18 9.87 23.68 -3.40
CA ALA A 18 10.92 23.77 -4.42
C ALA A 18 10.75 22.74 -5.55
N ASN A 19 10.25 21.53 -5.27
CA ASN A 19 10.19 20.44 -6.24
C ASN A 19 8.90 20.41 -7.06
N TYR A 20 7.75 20.52 -6.39
CA TYR A 20 6.44 20.36 -7.05
C TYR A 20 5.38 21.30 -6.52
N SER A 21 5.78 22.33 -5.74
CA SER A 21 4.92 23.36 -5.15
C SER A 21 3.98 22.81 -4.08
N ASN A 22 3.00 22.00 -4.48
CA ASN A 22 1.98 21.42 -3.60
C ASN A 22 1.51 20.06 -4.17
N PRO A 23 1.17 19.09 -3.31
CA PRO A 23 0.78 17.75 -3.74
C PRO A 23 -0.58 17.74 -4.48
N PRO A 24 -0.84 16.76 -5.36
CA PRO A 24 -2.14 16.58 -5.99
C PRO A 24 -3.25 16.29 -4.96
N ALA A 25 -4.36 17.04 -5.04
CA ALA A 25 -5.42 16.98 -4.03
C ALA A 25 -6.35 15.76 -4.15
N HIS A 26 -6.61 15.29 -5.38
CA HIS A 26 -7.66 14.31 -5.64
C HIS A 26 -7.40 12.96 -4.97
N GLY A 27 -6.20 12.40 -5.11
CA GLY A 27 -5.84 11.11 -4.48
C GLY A 27 -5.92 11.17 -2.96
N ALA A 28 -5.44 12.25 -2.35
CA ALA A 28 -5.58 12.47 -0.91
C ALA A 28 -7.05 12.53 -0.48
N SER A 29 -7.91 13.20 -1.26
CA SER A 29 -9.34 13.31 -0.98
C SER A 29 -10.05 11.95 -1.03
N VAL A 30 -9.70 11.09 -1.99
CA VAL A 30 -10.22 9.72 -2.09
C VAL A 30 -9.83 8.92 -0.84
N VAL A 31 -8.55 8.93 -0.46
CA VAL A 31 -8.07 8.21 0.73
C VAL A 31 -8.72 8.75 1.99
N THR A 32 -8.84 10.07 2.15
CA THR A 32 -9.53 10.67 3.29
C THR A 32 -10.99 10.25 3.35
N THR A 33 -11.69 10.20 2.23
CA THR A 33 -13.10 9.76 2.16
C THR A 33 -13.25 8.31 2.63
N ILE A 34 -12.41 7.40 2.13
CA ILE A 34 -12.43 5.98 2.49
C ILE A 34 -12.09 5.79 3.96
N LEU A 35 -10.98 6.38 4.44
CA LEU A 35 -10.48 6.11 5.79
C LEU A 35 -11.26 6.81 6.91
N SER A 36 -11.98 7.89 6.60
CA SER A 36 -12.76 8.63 7.60
C SER A 36 -14.17 8.09 7.79
N ASN A 37 -14.66 7.25 6.87
CA ASN A 37 -15.95 6.57 6.97
C ASN A 37 -15.72 5.10 7.39
N PRO A 38 -16.25 4.64 8.54
CA PRO A 38 -16.09 3.26 9.00
C PRO A 38 -16.54 2.19 8.00
N GLU A 39 -17.67 2.41 7.30
CA GLU A 39 -18.23 1.45 6.35
C GLU A 39 -17.32 1.32 5.11
N LEU A 40 -16.90 2.46 4.54
CA LEU A 40 -15.99 2.45 3.39
C LEU A 40 -14.61 1.88 3.74
N LYS A 41 -14.15 2.09 4.97
CA LYS A 41 -12.90 1.53 5.45
C LYS A 41 -13.00 0.00 5.57
N GLU A 42 -14.11 -0.51 6.08
CA GLU A 42 -14.36 -1.96 6.17
C GLU A 42 -14.37 -2.59 4.78
N GLU A 43 -15.13 -2.03 3.84
CA GLU A 43 -15.15 -2.46 2.43
C GLU A 43 -13.75 -2.47 1.82
N TRP A 44 -12.97 -1.39 1.99
CA TRP A 44 -11.60 -1.32 1.49
C TRP A 44 -10.67 -2.41 2.09
N ILE A 45 -10.85 -2.74 3.37
CA ILE A 45 -10.08 -3.82 4.02
C ILE A 45 -10.46 -5.20 3.44
N GLU A 46 -11.73 -5.42 3.13
CA GLU A 46 -12.19 -6.65 2.47
C GLU A 46 -11.63 -6.78 1.05
N GLU A 47 -11.63 -5.68 0.28
CA GLU A 47 -11.02 -5.64 -1.05
C GLU A 47 -9.51 -5.95 -0.99
N LEU A 48 -8.78 -5.32 -0.06
CA LEU A 48 -7.37 -5.60 0.19
C LEU A 48 -7.14 -7.06 0.57
N THR A 49 -8.02 -7.63 1.40
CA THR A 49 -7.96 -9.04 1.81
C THR A 49 -8.15 -9.97 0.61
N THR A 50 -9.13 -9.69 -0.24
CA THR A 50 -9.38 -10.46 -1.45
C THR A 50 -8.17 -10.42 -2.40
N MET A 51 -7.58 -9.25 -2.59
CA MET A 51 -6.39 -9.08 -3.44
C MET A 51 -5.17 -9.83 -2.91
N ARG A 52 -4.85 -9.70 -1.62
CA ARG A 52 -3.69 -10.39 -1.02
C ARG A 52 -3.85 -11.90 -1.04
N GLU A 53 -5.06 -12.41 -0.77
CA GLU A 53 -5.34 -13.85 -0.83
C GLU A 53 -5.21 -14.38 -2.25
N ARG A 54 -5.68 -13.63 -3.26
CA ARG A 54 -5.50 -14.02 -4.66
C ARG A 54 -4.02 -14.13 -5.02
N ILE A 55 -3.19 -13.15 -4.61
CA ILE A 55 -1.74 -13.19 -4.84
C ILE A 55 -1.12 -14.41 -4.16
N GLN A 56 -1.47 -14.68 -2.90
CA GLN A 56 -0.99 -15.85 -2.16
C GLN A 56 -1.38 -17.15 -2.87
N ARG A 57 -2.65 -17.30 -3.25
CA ARG A 57 -3.14 -18.47 -4.00
C ARG A 57 -2.37 -18.69 -5.30
N MET A 58 -2.10 -17.63 -6.05
CA MET A 58 -1.34 -17.74 -7.31
C MET A 58 0.13 -18.10 -7.09
N ARG A 59 0.76 -17.58 -6.03
CA ARG A 59 2.12 -17.99 -5.64
C ARG A 59 2.17 -19.47 -5.27
N GLN A 60 1.23 -19.94 -4.45
CA GLN A 60 1.13 -21.35 -4.07
C GLN A 60 0.89 -22.25 -5.30
N LEU A 61 -0.07 -21.86 -6.16
CA LEU A 61 -0.39 -22.60 -7.37
C LEU A 61 0.84 -22.76 -8.27
N LEU A 62 1.61 -21.69 -8.46
CA LEU A 62 2.84 -21.76 -9.25
C LEU A 62 3.83 -22.78 -8.68
N VAL A 63 4.11 -22.74 -7.38
CA VAL A 63 5.05 -23.66 -6.72
C VAL A 63 4.57 -25.10 -6.84
N THR A 64 3.30 -25.36 -6.53
CA THR A 64 2.70 -26.68 -6.63
C THR A 64 2.76 -27.21 -8.06
N THR A 65 2.39 -26.40 -9.06
CA THR A 65 2.44 -26.82 -10.47
C THR A 65 3.87 -27.07 -10.95
N LEU A 66 4.86 -26.30 -10.52
CA LEU A 66 6.27 -26.56 -10.86
C LEU A 66 6.75 -27.89 -10.28
N GLN A 67 6.40 -28.19 -9.02
CA GLN A 67 6.70 -29.48 -8.38
C GLN A 67 6.04 -30.64 -9.16
N GLU A 68 4.76 -30.51 -9.52
CA GLU A 68 4.04 -31.51 -10.33
C GLU A 68 4.67 -31.73 -11.71
N LYS A 69 5.30 -30.70 -12.31
CA LYS A 69 6.01 -30.79 -13.59
C LYS A 69 7.45 -31.26 -13.46
N GLY A 70 7.90 -31.66 -12.26
CA GLY A 70 9.21 -32.26 -12.03
C GLY A 70 10.34 -31.26 -11.81
N ALA A 71 10.03 -30.02 -11.42
CA ALA A 71 11.05 -29.07 -10.99
C ALA A 71 11.80 -29.63 -9.77
N LYS A 72 13.13 -29.66 -9.83
CA LYS A 72 14.01 -30.20 -8.77
C LYS A 72 14.47 -29.15 -7.76
N GLN A 73 14.35 -27.88 -8.12
CA GLN A 73 14.68 -26.77 -7.24
C GLN A 73 13.52 -26.52 -6.29
N ASP A 74 13.84 -26.18 -5.03
CA ASP A 74 12.85 -25.78 -4.05
C ASP A 74 12.45 -24.32 -4.27
N PHE A 75 11.13 -24.08 -4.35
CA PHE A 75 10.52 -22.78 -4.57
C PHE A 75 9.53 -22.41 -3.44
N SER A 76 9.54 -23.16 -2.33
CA SER A 76 8.74 -22.87 -1.14
C SER A 76 9.12 -21.54 -0.49
#